data_AF-A0A6G1IPS3-F1
#
_entry.id   AF-A0A6G1IPS3-F1
#
_cell.length_a   1.000
_cell.length_b   1.000
_cell.length_c   1.000
_cell.angle_alpha   90.00
_cell.angle_beta   90.00
_cell.angle_gamma   90.00
#
_symmetry.space_group_name_H-M   'P 1'
#
loop_
_entity.id
_entity.type
_entity.pdbx_description
1 polymer ?
#
loop_
_entity_poly.entity_id
_entity_poly.type
_entity_poly.pdbx_seq_one_letter_code
_entity_poly.pdbx_strand_id
1 'polypeptide(L)'
;IFLGGSIEMSKAPDWQAAFADKIASLPIAAFNPRRIRWDDSLEQDIKNKALLHQIDWEMTNLDKANLIILYLHPNTNSPVSLMELGRYSQSRKVIVCCPEGYHRRGNVQYLCGKDNVLLLNDFNELVKTAIVK
;
A
#
# COMPACT_ATOMS: atom_id res chain seq x y z
N ILE A 1 -10.87 1.32 -3.05
CA ILE A 1 -9.54 1.73 -2.53
C ILE A 1 -8.62 0.51 -2.58
N PHE A 2 -7.38 0.65 -3.05
CA PHE A 2 -6.36 -0.40 -2.95
C PHE A 2 -5.48 -0.15 -1.70
N LEU A 3 -5.27 -1.18 -0.88
CA LEU A 3 -4.54 -1.10 0.40
C LEU A 3 -3.10 -1.64 0.24
N GLY A 4 -2.27 -0.91 -0.50
CA GLY A 4 -0.86 -1.26 -0.73
C GLY A 4 0.06 -0.77 0.39
N GLY A 5 1.29 -1.27 0.41
CA GLY A 5 2.27 -0.94 1.44
C GLY A 5 2.72 -2.16 2.24
N SER A 6 3.11 -1.91 3.49
CA SER A 6 3.75 -2.89 4.36
C SER A 6 2.85 -4.10 4.66
N ILE A 7 3.31 -5.29 4.25
CA ILE A 7 2.67 -6.59 4.55
C ILE A 7 3.61 -7.51 5.33
N GLU A 8 4.90 -7.16 5.49
CA GLU A 8 5.93 -7.99 6.15
C GLU A 8 5.39 -8.65 7.43
N MET A 9 5.15 -9.96 7.32
CA MET A 9 4.61 -10.76 8.41
C MET A 9 5.54 -10.64 9.62
N SER A 10 4.96 -10.55 10.82
CA SER A 10 5.62 -10.29 12.12
C SER A 10 6.22 -8.89 12.36
N LYS A 11 6.36 -8.01 11.36
CA LYS A 11 6.85 -6.64 11.56
C LYS A 11 5.82 -5.55 11.33
N ALA A 12 4.96 -5.73 10.32
CA ALA A 12 3.87 -4.82 10.03
C ALA A 12 2.63 -5.23 10.84
N PRO A 13 1.99 -4.31 11.58
CA PRO A 13 0.65 -4.57 12.09
C PRO A 13 -0.31 -4.85 10.92
N ASP A 14 -1.43 -5.53 11.19
CA ASP A 14 -2.51 -5.68 10.21
C ASP A 14 -3.31 -4.39 10.06
N TRP A 15 -2.63 -3.39 9.51
CA TRP A 15 -3.20 -2.08 9.24
C TRP A 15 -4.26 -2.16 8.14
N GLN A 16 -4.20 -3.15 7.24
CA GLN A 16 -5.21 -3.36 6.20
C GLN A 16 -6.55 -3.75 6.83
N ALA A 17 -6.54 -4.70 7.77
CA ALA A 17 -7.73 -5.03 8.56
C ALA A 17 -8.21 -3.83 9.38
N ALA A 18 -7.31 -3.14 10.09
CA ALA A 18 -7.67 -1.96 10.87
C ALA A 18 -8.27 -0.84 10.02
N PHE A 19 -7.80 -0.64 8.78
CA PHE A 19 -8.36 0.32 7.84
C PHE A 19 -9.75 -0.13 7.36
N ALA A 20 -9.89 -1.41 6.98
CA ALA A 20 -11.16 -1.99 6.54
C ALA A 20 -12.24 -1.84 7.61
N ASP A 21 -11.91 -2.08 8.88
CA ASP A 21 -12.84 -1.90 10.01
C ASP A 21 -13.34 -0.45 10.12
N LYS A 22 -12.47 0.54 9.86
CA LYS A 22 -12.85 1.97 9.92
C LYS A 22 -13.78 2.40 8.78
N ILE A 23 -13.77 1.70 7.66
CA ILE A 23 -14.61 2.02 6.49
C ILE A 23 -15.79 1.06 6.32
N ALA A 24 -15.96 0.07 7.19
CA ALA A 24 -16.92 -1.03 7.01
C ALA A 24 -18.39 -0.57 6.86
N SER A 25 -18.76 0.57 7.46
CA SER A 25 -20.10 1.13 7.36
C SER A 25 -20.29 2.11 6.19
N LEU A 26 -19.25 2.35 5.40
CA LEU A 26 -19.26 3.29 4.28
C LEU A 26 -19.46 2.55 2.96
N PRO A 27 -19.98 3.20 1.91
CA PRO A 27 -20.11 2.61 0.58
C PRO A 27 -18.75 2.55 -0.16
N ILE A 28 -17.73 1.99 0.50
CA ILE A 28 -16.35 1.93 0.03
C ILE A 28 -15.92 0.47 -0.05
N ALA A 29 -15.50 0.02 -1.22
CA ALA A 29 -14.86 -1.28 -1.39
C ALA A 29 -13.33 -1.17 -1.25
N ALA A 30 -12.73 -2.15 -0.58
CA ALA A 30 -11.27 -2.25 -0.43
C ALA A 30 -10.70 -3.49 -1.12
N PHE A 31 -9.69 -3.29 -1.95
CA PHE A 31 -8.82 -4.37 -2.42
C PHE A 31 -7.68 -4.54 -1.40
N ASN A 32 -7.73 -5.63 -0.63
CA ASN A 32 -6.73 -5.95 0.37
C ASN A 32 -5.77 -7.04 -0.18
N PRO A 33 -4.49 -6.70 -0.47
CA PRO A 33 -3.51 -7.67 -0.97
C PRO A 33 -3.01 -8.65 0.09
N ARG A 34 -3.20 -8.36 1.39
CA ARG A 34 -2.69 -9.20 2.49
C ARG A 34 -3.51 -10.48 2.61
N ARG A 35 -2.88 -11.62 2.33
CA ARG A 35 -3.47 -12.95 2.55
C ARG A 35 -3.27 -13.41 3.99
N ILE A 36 -4.26 -14.12 4.54
CA ILE A 36 -4.18 -14.75 5.88
C ILE A 36 -3.08 -15.84 5.91
N ARG A 37 -2.94 -16.59 4.81
CA ARG A 37 -1.88 -17.58 4.62
C ARG A 37 -1.09 -17.21 3.39
N TRP A 38 0.21 -17.01 3.58
CA TRP A 38 1.17 -16.77 2.52
C TRP A 38 2.40 -17.63 2.78
N ASP A 39 2.98 -18.15 1.71
CA ASP A 39 4.20 -18.94 1.77
C ASP A 39 5.38 -18.05 1.40
N ASP A 40 6.13 -17.61 2.41
CA ASP A 40 7.30 -16.75 2.23
C ASP A 40 8.48 -17.49 1.57
N SER A 41 8.39 -18.82 1.39
CA SER A 41 9.41 -19.61 0.71
C SER A 41 9.22 -19.68 -0.81
N LEU A 42 8.17 -19.05 -1.34
CA LEU A 42 7.90 -19.02 -2.78
C LEU A 42 9.08 -18.40 -3.56
N GLU A 43 9.52 -19.12 -4.58
CA GLU A 43 10.51 -18.65 -5.55
C GLU A 43 10.08 -17.29 -6.14
N GLN A 44 10.99 -16.31 -6.09
CA GLN A 44 10.79 -14.95 -6.59
C GLN A 44 11.00 -14.87 -8.11
N ASP A 45 10.29 -15.72 -8.86
CA ASP A 45 10.31 -15.79 -10.32
C ASP A 45 8.89 -15.96 -10.87
N ILE A 46 8.58 -15.30 -11.99
CA ILE A 46 7.25 -15.34 -12.63
C ILE A 46 6.84 -16.73 -13.11
N LYS A 47 7.76 -17.69 -13.20
CA LYS A 47 7.44 -19.12 -13.45
C LYS A 47 6.65 -19.73 -12.30
N ASN A 48 6.76 -19.20 -11.09
CA ASN A 48 5.94 -19.59 -9.96
C ASN A 48 4.51 -19.06 -10.15
N LYS A 49 3.56 -19.96 -10.44
CA LYS A 49 2.17 -19.59 -10.72
C LYS A 49 1.47 -18.89 -9.54
N ALA A 50 1.82 -19.24 -8.30
CA ALA A 50 1.20 -18.62 -7.12
C ALA A 50 1.65 -17.17 -6.95
N LEU A 51 2.95 -16.92 -7.15
CA LEU A 51 3.51 -15.56 -7.17
C LEU A 51 2.92 -14.76 -8.33
N LEU A 52 2.93 -15.31 -9.54
CA LEU A 52 2.38 -14.65 -10.73
C LEU A 52 0.92 -14.25 -10.51
N HIS A 53 0.12 -15.14 -9.93
CA HIS A 53 -1.29 -14.84 -9.63
C HIS A 53 -1.44 -13.72 -8.60
N GLN A 54 -0.61 -13.67 -7.56
CA GLN A 54 -0.62 -12.56 -6.60
C GLN A 54 -0.28 -11.24 -7.29
N ILE A 55 0.80 -11.20 -8.07
CA ILE A 55 1.25 -10.00 -8.78
C ILE A 55 0.18 -9.54 -9.77
N ASP A 56 -0.40 -10.45 -10.56
CA ASP A 56 -1.44 -10.12 -11.55
C ASP A 56 -2.70 -9.56 -10.87
N TRP A 57 -3.09 -10.15 -9.74
CA TRP A 57 -4.20 -9.64 -8.93
C TRP A 57 -3.90 -8.24 -8.38
N GLU A 58 -2.72 -8.02 -7.80
CA GLU A 58 -2.32 -6.72 -7.25
C GLU A 58 -2.32 -5.65 -8.33
N MET A 59 -1.65 -5.92 -9.47
CA MET A 59 -1.56 -4.99 -10.59
C MET A 59 -2.93 -4.67 -11.19
N THR A 60 -3.77 -5.69 -11.41
CA THR A 60 -5.13 -5.50 -11.93
C THR A 60 -5.97 -4.60 -11.02
N ASN A 61 -5.86 -4.77 -9.70
CA ASN A 61 -6.66 -4.02 -8.74
C ASN A 61 -6.07 -2.63 -8.44
N LEU A 62 -4.75 -2.45 -8.50
CA LEU A 62 -4.11 -1.14 -8.51
C LEU A 62 -4.61 -0.30 -9.68
N ASP A 63 -4.72 -0.88 -10.87
CA ASP A 63 -5.24 -0.19 -12.07
C ASP A 63 -6.72 0.19 -11.92
N LYS A 64 -7.56 -0.71 -11.40
CA LYS A 64 -9.00 -0.50 -11.20
C LYS A 64 -9.35 0.46 -10.06
N ALA A 65 -8.50 0.59 -9.04
CA ALA A 65 -8.84 1.38 -7.86
C ALA A 65 -8.97 2.88 -8.15
N ASN A 66 -10.00 3.51 -7.60
CA ASN A 66 -10.18 4.97 -7.63
C ASN A 66 -9.16 5.71 -6.75
N LEU A 67 -8.67 5.03 -5.71
CA LEU A 67 -7.69 5.53 -4.76
C LEU A 67 -6.75 4.38 -4.36
N ILE A 68 -5.45 4.64 -4.38
CA ILE A 68 -4.37 3.78 -3.93
C ILE A 68 -3.80 4.39 -2.66
N ILE A 69 -3.78 3.60 -1.60
CA ILE A 69 -3.09 3.93 -0.36
C ILE A 69 -1.80 3.13 -0.33
N LEU A 70 -0.69 3.79 -0.01
CA LEU A 70 0.58 3.15 0.30
C LEU A 70 0.96 3.48 1.75
N TYR A 71 0.75 2.54 2.67
CA TYR A 71 1.18 2.68 4.06
C TYR A 71 2.54 2.03 4.27
N LEU A 72 3.57 2.83 4.58
CA LEU A 72 4.96 2.42 4.70
C LEU A 72 5.39 2.43 6.18
N HIS A 73 5.17 1.31 6.86
CA HIS A 73 5.43 1.17 8.29
C HIS A 73 6.94 1.30 8.62
N PRO A 74 7.34 2.01 9.71
CA PRO A 74 8.74 2.31 10.02
C PRO A 74 9.68 1.10 10.04
N ASN A 75 9.21 -0.05 10.54
CA ASN A 75 10.02 -1.25 10.73
C ASN A 75 9.98 -2.22 9.52
N THR A 76 9.69 -1.71 8.33
CA THR A 76 9.56 -2.53 7.11
C THR A 76 10.37 -1.96 5.94
N ASN A 77 10.64 -2.81 4.96
CA ASN A 77 11.36 -2.46 3.73
C ASN A 77 10.42 -2.15 2.56
N SER A 78 9.29 -2.85 2.45
CA SER A 78 8.24 -2.63 1.43
C SER A 78 8.76 -2.31 0.01
N PRO A 79 9.71 -3.09 -0.57
CA PRO A 79 10.36 -2.75 -1.82
C PRO A 79 9.39 -2.72 -3.01
N VAL A 80 8.44 -3.66 -3.06
CA VAL A 80 7.40 -3.70 -4.11
C VAL A 80 6.53 -2.44 -4.05
N SER A 81 6.18 -1.96 -2.85
CA SER A 81 5.40 -0.73 -2.71
C SER A 81 6.14 0.53 -3.15
N LEU A 82 7.48 0.54 -3.13
CA LEU A 82 8.25 1.62 -3.75
C LEU A 82 8.16 1.58 -5.29
N MET A 83 8.08 0.38 -5.88
CA MET A 83 7.81 0.22 -7.33
C MET A 83 6.39 0.68 -7.68
N GLU A 84 5.40 0.30 -6.87
CA GLU A 84 4.01 0.77 -7.02
C GLU A 84 3.93 2.29 -6.93
N LEU A 85 4.60 2.90 -5.94
CA LEU A 85 4.67 4.36 -5.82
C LEU A 85 5.25 4.99 -7.08
N GLY A 86 6.38 4.48 -7.58
CA GLY A 86 7.01 4.99 -8.80
C GLY A 86 6.11 4.85 -10.03
N ARG A 87 5.34 3.77 -10.13
CA ARG A 87 4.41 3.53 -11.25
C ARG A 87 3.19 4.45 -11.22
N TYR A 88 2.65 4.73 -10.04
CA TYR A 88 1.37 5.42 -9.88
C TYR A 88 1.49 6.86 -9.35
N SER A 89 2.67 7.39 -9.02
CA SER A 89 2.82 8.72 -8.42
C SER A 89 2.14 9.84 -9.23
N GLN A 90 2.18 9.76 -10.56
CA GLN A 90 1.58 10.76 -11.46
C GLN A 90 0.09 10.51 -11.77
N SER A 91 -0.48 9.40 -11.30
CA SER A 91 -1.87 9.02 -11.60
C SER A 91 -2.93 9.85 -10.85
N ARG A 92 -2.52 10.72 -9.91
CA ARG A 92 -3.38 11.55 -9.04
C ARG A 92 -4.27 10.75 -8.06
N LYS A 93 -4.28 9.42 -8.14
CA LYS A 93 -5.02 8.52 -7.25
C LYS A 93 -4.20 7.96 -6.10
N VAL A 94 -3.01 8.49 -5.79
CA VAL A 94 -2.16 7.96 -4.69
C VAL A 94 -2.23 8.85 -3.45
N ILE A 95 -2.34 8.23 -2.28
CA ILE A 95 -1.99 8.80 -0.98
C ILE A 95 -0.90 7.90 -0.38
N VAL A 96 0.17 8.51 0.11
CA VAL A 96 1.21 7.82 0.86
C VAL A 96 1.08 8.19 2.33
N CYS A 97 1.09 7.19 3.20
CA CYS A 97 1.31 7.39 4.62
C CYS A 97 2.64 6.74 4.98
N CYS A 98 3.63 7.57 5.28
CA CYS A 98 4.96 7.14 5.64
C CYS A 98 5.23 7.80 6.99
N PRO A 99 5.17 7.09 8.12
CA PRO A 99 5.57 7.66 9.40
C PRO A 99 7.09 7.86 9.50
N GLU A 100 7.55 8.57 10.53
CA GLU A 100 8.98 8.66 10.82
C GLU A 100 9.58 7.28 11.14
N GLY A 101 10.83 7.07 10.74
CA GLY A 101 11.56 5.81 10.94
C GLY A 101 11.56 4.86 9.75
N TYR A 102 10.74 5.06 8.71
CA TYR A 102 10.83 4.25 7.49
C TYR A 102 12.19 4.47 6.78
N HIS A 103 12.91 3.38 6.51
CA HIS A 103 14.31 3.41 6.06
C HIS A 103 14.61 4.16 4.74
N ARG A 104 13.59 4.40 3.90
CA ARG A 104 13.68 5.18 2.64
C ARG A 104 12.77 6.40 2.63
N ARG A 105 12.42 6.91 3.81
CA ARG A 105 11.52 8.07 3.99
C ARG A 105 11.94 9.27 3.15
N GLY A 106 13.22 9.62 3.10
CA GLY A 106 13.71 10.75 2.30
C GLY A 106 13.40 10.61 0.79
N ASN A 107 13.57 9.41 0.23
CA ASN A 107 13.23 9.13 -1.17
C ASN A 107 11.73 9.26 -1.41
N VAL A 108 10.91 8.76 -0.48
CA VAL A 108 9.45 8.87 -0.53
C VAL A 108 9.02 10.34 -0.47
N GLN A 109 9.58 11.12 0.45
CA GLN A 109 9.32 12.56 0.59
C GLN A 109 9.65 13.32 -0.69
N TYR A 110 10.84 13.07 -1.27
CA TYR A 110 11.26 13.71 -2.50
C TYR A 110 10.29 13.42 -3.65
N LEU A 111 9.97 12.15 -3.90
CA LEU A 111 9.08 11.77 -5.00
C LEU A 111 7.66 12.31 -4.78
N CYS A 112 7.14 12.23 -3.55
CA CYS A 112 5.81 12.75 -3.25
C CYS A 112 5.74 14.26 -3.47
N GLY A 113 6.76 15.02 -3.06
CA GLY A 113 6.86 16.44 -3.35
C GLY A 113 6.97 16.73 -4.86
N LYS A 114 7.81 15.96 -5.56
CA LYS A 114 8.06 16.12 -7.00
C LYS A 114 6.82 15.89 -7.87
N ASP A 115 6.00 14.91 -7.51
CA ASP A 115 4.81 14.50 -8.26
C ASP A 115 3.49 14.98 -7.63
N ASN A 116 3.57 15.79 -6.58
CA ASN A 116 2.42 16.33 -5.84
C ASN A 116 1.47 15.21 -5.34
N VAL A 117 2.06 14.16 -4.79
CA VAL A 117 1.36 13.07 -4.08
C VAL A 117 1.18 13.48 -2.62
N LEU A 118 -0.03 13.29 -2.09
CA LEU A 118 -0.29 13.58 -0.69
C LEU A 118 0.49 12.63 0.21
N LEU A 119 1.35 13.19 1.05
CA LEU A 119 2.17 12.46 2.01
C LEU A 119 1.72 12.78 3.44
N LEU A 120 1.30 11.74 4.16
CA LEU A 120 0.85 11.79 5.54
C LEU A 120 1.82 11.04 6.46
N ASN A 121 1.78 11.36 7.75
CA ASN A 121 2.68 10.75 8.75
C ASN A 121 1.95 9.80 9.71
N ASP A 122 0.63 9.87 9.77
CA ASP A 122 -0.19 9.16 10.76
C ASP A 122 -1.29 8.33 10.10
N PHE A 123 -1.55 7.16 10.68
CA PHE A 123 -2.56 6.22 10.20
C PHE A 123 -4.00 6.76 10.37
N ASN A 124 -4.31 7.46 11.47
CA ASN A 124 -5.65 8.01 11.65
C ASN A 124 -5.91 9.18 10.71
N GLU A 125 -4.91 10.01 10.47
CA GLU A 125 -4.97 11.06 9.44
C GLU A 125 -5.17 10.46 8.04
N LEU A 126 -4.48 9.37 7.72
CA LEU A 126 -4.69 8.61 6.48
C LEU A 126 -6.14 8.16 6.34
N VAL A 127 -6.71 7.51 7.35
CA VAL A 127 -8.12 7.06 7.32
C VAL A 127 -9.06 8.24 7.09
N LYS A 128 -8.95 9.30 7.90
CA LYS A 128 -9.80 10.50 7.79
C LYS A 128 -9.72 11.14 6.41
N THR A 129 -8.53 11.18 5.83
CA THR A 129 -8.30 11.78 4.51
C THR A 129 -8.83 10.91 3.38
N ALA A 130 -8.66 9.59 3.49
CA ALA A 130 -9.07 8.66 2.45
C ALA A 130 -10.60 8.55 2.31
N ILE A 131 -11.36 8.73 3.40
CA ILE A 131 -12.83 8.63 3.38
C ILE A 131 -13.54 9.86 2.79
N VAL A 132 -12.84 10.99 2.68
CA VAL A 132 -13.41 12.26 2.16
C VAL A 132 -12.96 12.61 0.74
N LYS A 133 -12.10 11.78 0.14
CA LYS A 133 -11.51 12.00 -1.19
C LYS A 133 -12.27 11.21 -2.25
#